data_AF-A0A969KE23-F1
#
_entry.id   AF-A0A969KE23-F1
#
_cell.length_a   1.000
_cell.length_b   1.000
_cell.length_c   1.000
_cell.angle_alpha   90.00
_cell.angle_beta   90.00
_cell.angle_gamma   90.00
#
_symmetry.space_group_name_H-M   'P 1'
#
loop_
_entity.id
_entity.type
_entity.pdbx_description
1 polymer ?
#
loop_
_entity_poly.entity_id
_entity_poly.type
_entity_poly.pdbx_seq_one_letter_code
_entity_poly.pdbx_strand_id
1 'polypeptide(L)'
;MIFSGLFNGSKAAIARYLSTVPLRVTITVPFLVQTLTVVGIVGYVSYRTGQRAVRDVVGQLQDEVAGRVELKLQSYLDLPYRINQLSAGAVEQGYFQLNFAGDIDSQTRFLTQQMRAFPEMSWIYCGDTANSAFLGVEKAETPGQFNVAITNAETNYKSTFYALDSRAIA
;
A
#
# COMPACT_ATOMS: atom_id res chain seq x y z
N MET A 1 -40.68 -55.57 -28.17
CA MET A 1 -42.04 -55.25 -27.68
C MET A 1 -42.24 -55.78 -26.26
N ILE A 2 -41.49 -55.31 -25.25
CA ILE A 2 -41.68 -55.75 -23.85
C ILE A 2 -41.28 -54.59 -22.91
N PHE A 3 -42.05 -53.50 -22.87
CA PHE A 3 -41.90 -52.45 -21.84
C PHE A 3 -43.18 -51.62 -21.64
N SER A 4 -44.36 -52.14 -22.02
CA SER A 4 -45.64 -51.42 -21.84
C SER A 4 -46.42 -51.84 -20.58
N GLY A 5 -46.04 -52.92 -19.89
CA GLY A 5 -46.80 -53.47 -18.76
C GLY A 5 -46.44 -52.93 -17.36
N LEU A 6 -45.19 -52.50 -17.14
CA LEU A 6 -44.71 -52.14 -15.79
C LEU A 6 -45.19 -50.76 -15.31
N PHE A 7 -45.55 -49.87 -16.24
CA PHE A 7 -46.07 -48.54 -15.92
C PHE A 7 -47.59 -48.49 -15.75
N ASN A 8 -48.33 -49.53 -16.15
CA ASN A 8 -49.80 -49.50 -16.09
C ASN A 8 -50.32 -49.73 -14.66
N GLY A 9 -49.62 -50.56 -13.87
CA GLY A 9 -49.96 -50.79 -12.46
C GLY A 9 -49.71 -49.58 -11.56
N SER A 10 -48.63 -48.82 -11.81
CA SER A 10 -48.34 -47.57 -11.09
C SER A 10 -49.30 -46.46 -11.49
N LYS A 11 -49.60 -46.29 -12.78
CA LYS A 11 -50.61 -45.33 -13.26
C LYS A 11 -52.00 -45.60 -12.68
N ALA A 12 -52.43 -46.86 -12.61
CA ALA A 12 -53.72 -47.23 -12.03
C ALA A 12 -53.76 -47.03 -10.50
N ALA A 13 -52.68 -47.34 -9.79
CA ALA A 13 -52.56 -47.09 -8.35
C ALA A 13 -52.54 -45.59 -8.02
N ILE A 14 -51.82 -44.79 -8.81
CA ILE A 14 -51.78 -43.33 -8.71
C ILE A 14 -53.17 -42.77 -9.00
N ALA A 15 -53.82 -43.16 -10.09
CA ALA A 15 -55.16 -42.68 -10.44
C ALA A 15 -56.21 -43.00 -9.36
N ARG A 16 -56.15 -44.20 -8.76
CA ARG A 16 -57.04 -44.60 -7.66
C ARG A 16 -56.78 -43.77 -6.40
N TYR A 17 -55.52 -43.51 -6.05
CA TYR A 17 -55.14 -42.69 -4.91
C TYR A 17 -55.54 -41.21 -5.10
N LEU A 18 -55.36 -40.69 -6.32
CA LEU A 18 -55.76 -39.34 -6.71
C LEU A 18 -57.29 -39.14 -6.75
N SER A 19 -58.07 -40.21 -6.92
CA SER A 19 -59.55 -40.16 -6.93
C SER A 19 -60.18 -40.07 -5.52
N THR A 20 -59.44 -40.49 -4.49
CA THR A 20 -59.87 -40.45 -3.08
C THR A 20 -59.38 -39.23 -2.31
N VAL A 21 -58.50 -38.43 -2.93
CA VAL A 21 -57.87 -37.24 -2.33
C VAL A 21 -58.45 -35.99 -3.00
N PRO A 22 -58.84 -34.95 -2.25
CA PRO A 22 -59.42 -33.74 -2.83
C PRO A 22 -58.52 -33.13 -3.91
N LEU A 23 -59.09 -32.78 -5.05
CA LEU A 23 -58.40 -32.30 -6.26
C LEU A 23 -57.39 -31.17 -5.99
N ARG A 24 -57.69 -30.33 -5.00
CA ARG A 24 -56.80 -29.26 -4.53
C ARG A 24 -55.44 -29.78 -4.06
N VAL A 25 -55.39 -30.90 -3.35
CA VAL A 25 -54.15 -31.49 -2.80
C VAL A 25 -53.30 -32.11 -3.92
N THR A 26 -53.94 -32.82 -4.86
CA THR A 26 -53.29 -33.44 -6.02
C THR A 26 -52.49 -32.45 -6.88
N ILE A 27 -52.95 -31.20 -6.98
CA ILE A 27 -52.29 -30.16 -7.79
C ILE A 27 -51.36 -29.29 -6.94
N THR A 28 -51.77 -28.93 -5.72
CA THR A 28 -51.03 -27.96 -4.89
C THR A 28 -49.74 -28.56 -4.34
N VAL A 29 -49.75 -29.81 -3.90
CA VAL A 29 -48.58 -30.47 -3.31
C VAL A 29 -47.41 -30.60 -4.29
N PRO A 30 -47.56 -31.15 -5.51
CA PRO A 30 -46.43 -31.25 -6.44
C PRO A 30 -45.90 -29.87 -6.87
N PHE A 31 -46.77 -28.86 -6.99
CA PHE A 31 -46.34 -27.50 -7.32
C PHE A 31 -45.53 -26.85 -6.20
N LEU A 32 -45.93 -27.04 -4.94
CA LEU A 32 -45.17 -26.57 -3.78
C LEU A 32 -43.82 -27.30 -3.66
N VAL A 33 -43.80 -28.61 -3.84
CA VAL A 33 -42.56 -29.39 -3.80
C VAL A 33 -41.60 -28.93 -4.91
N GLN A 34 -42.11 -28.70 -6.12
CA GLN A 34 -41.32 -28.23 -7.25
C GLN A 34 -40.74 -26.82 -6.99
N THR A 35 -41.55 -25.89 -6.49
CA THR A 35 -41.08 -24.52 -6.22
C THR A 35 -40.04 -24.48 -5.10
N LEU A 36 -40.26 -25.20 -3.99
CA LEU A 36 -39.29 -25.32 -2.90
C LEU A 36 -37.98 -25.97 -3.38
N THR A 37 -38.07 -26.97 -4.25
CA THR A 37 -36.88 -27.63 -4.81
C THR A 37 -36.06 -26.64 -5.64
N VAL A 38 -36.70 -25.92 -6.57
CA VAL A 38 -36.01 -24.95 -7.44
C VAL A 38 -35.41 -23.81 -6.60
N VAL A 39 -36.20 -23.23 -5.69
CA VAL A 39 -35.74 -22.14 -4.82
C VAL A 39 -34.59 -22.61 -3.91
N GLY A 40 -34.66 -23.84 -3.38
CA GLY A 40 -33.58 -24.43 -2.59
C GLY A 40 -32.29 -24.59 -3.37
N ILE A 41 -32.37 -25.09 -4.61
CA ILE A 41 -31.20 -25.22 -5.50
C ILE A 41 -30.62 -23.85 -5.84
N VAL A 42 -31.47 -22.90 -6.27
CA VAL A 42 -31.03 -21.53 -6.61
C VAL A 42 -30.42 -20.84 -5.41
N GLY A 43 -31.00 -21.00 -4.21
CA GLY A 43 -30.47 -20.47 -2.96
C GLY A 43 -29.12 -21.07 -2.61
N TYR A 44 -28.96 -22.39 -2.74
CA TYR A 44 -27.68 -23.07 -2.50
C TYR A 44 -26.59 -22.61 -3.49
N VAL A 45 -26.92 -22.54 -4.79
CA VAL A 45 -25.99 -22.08 -5.83
C VAL A 45 -25.64 -20.61 -5.62
N SER A 46 -26.60 -19.76 -5.27
CA SER A 46 -26.38 -18.34 -5.00
C SER A 46 -25.48 -18.14 -3.78
N TYR A 47 -25.71 -18.89 -2.69
CA TYR A 47 -24.86 -18.83 -1.50
C TYR A 47 -23.41 -19.25 -1.82
N ARG A 48 -23.23 -20.38 -2.52
CA ARG A 48 -21.89 -20.88 -2.87
C ARG A 48 -21.16 -19.95 -3.84
N THR A 49 -21.88 -19.38 -4.80
CA THR A 49 -21.31 -18.42 -5.77
C THR A 49 -20.96 -17.10 -5.09
N GLY A 50 -21.84 -16.59 -4.22
CA GLY A 50 -21.59 -15.39 -3.44
C GLY A 50 -20.36 -15.51 -2.54
N GLN A 51 -20.21 -16.63 -1.83
CA GLN A 51 -19.02 -16.91 -1.02
C GLN A 51 -17.72 -16.90 -1.85
N ARG A 52 -17.74 -17.48 -3.06
CA ARG A 52 -16.57 -17.45 -3.95
C ARG A 52 -16.27 -16.03 -4.42
N ALA A 53 -17.27 -15.30 -4.92
CA ALA A 53 -17.09 -13.93 -5.40
C ALA A 53 -16.55 -12.98 -4.32
N VAL A 54 -17.09 -13.07 -3.09
CA VAL A 54 -16.59 -12.27 -1.96
C VAL A 54 -15.15 -12.63 -1.62
N ARG A 55 -14.82 -13.93 -1.51
CA ARG A 55 -13.46 -14.37 -1.20
C ARG A 55 -12.45 -13.92 -2.25
N ASP A 56 -12.80 -14.00 -3.52
CA ASP A 56 -11.90 -13.61 -4.61
C ASP A 56 -11.66 -12.08 -4.59
N VAL A 57 -12.70 -11.28 -4.36
CA VAL A 57 -12.57 -9.82 -4.22
C VAL A 57 -11.76 -9.43 -2.99
N VAL A 58 -11.98 -10.09 -1.85
CA VAL A 58 -11.23 -9.84 -0.62
C VAL A 58 -9.75 -10.19 -0.81
N GLY A 59 -9.44 -11.31 -1.47
CA GLY A 59 -8.05 -11.70 -1.78
C GLY A 59 -7.36 -10.68 -2.70
N GLN A 60 -8.01 -10.31 -3.81
CA GLN A 60 -7.49 -9.30 -4.74
C GLN A 60 -7.25 -7.95 -4.06
N LEU A 61 -8.18 -7.50 -3.21
CA LEU A 61 -8.03 -6.25 -2.49
C LEU A 61 -6.87 -6.29 -1.49
N GLN A 62 -6.67 -7.40 -0.78
CA GLN A 62 -5.54 -7.55 0.14
C GLN A 62 -4.19 -7.52 -0.59
N ASP A 63 -4.07 -8.24 -1.71
CA ASP A 63 -2.86 -8.27 -2.52
C ASP A 63 -2.57 -6.90 -3.15
N GLU A 64 -3.60 -6.21 -3.63
CA GLU A 64 -3.46 -4.85 -4.19
C GLU A 64 -3.04 -3.83 -3.12
N VAL A 65 -3.62 -3.89 -1.92
CA VAL A 65 -3.23 -3.02 -0.81
C VAL A 65 -1.79 -3.31 -0.38
N ALA A 66 -1.41 -4.58 -0.22
CA ALA A 66 -0.05 -4.98 0.13
C ALA A 66 0.96 -4.49 -0.92
N GLY A 67 0.69 -4.74 -2.21
CA GLY A 67 1.55 -4.28 -3.30
C GLY A 67 1.66 -2.76 -3.39
N ARG A 68 0.57 -2.02 -3.12
CA ARG A 68 0.61 -0.55 -3.07
C ARG A 68 1.43 -0.03 -1.89
N VAL A 69 1.35 -0.67 -0.73
CA VAL A 69 2.16 -0.31 0.44
C VAL A 69 3.65 -0.55 0.13
N GLU A 70 3.98 -1.71 -0.44
CA GLU A 70 5.35 -2.06 -0.81
C GLU A 70 5.91 -1.08 -1.84
N LEU A 71 5.17 -0.79 -2.93
CA LEU A 71 5.59 0.17 -3.95
C LEU A 71 5.82 1.57 -3.35
N LYS A 72 4.94 2.02 -2.46
CA LYS A 72 5.06 3.34 -1.82
C LYS A 72 6.26 3.39 -0.87
N LEU A 73 6.52 2.31 -0.13
CA LEU A 73 7.69 2.21 0.74
C LEU A 73 8.98 2.18 -0.07
N GLN A 74 9.03 1.39 -1.15
CA GLN A 74 10.17 1.33 -2.05
C GLN A 74 10.46 2.70 -2.67
N SER A 75 9.43 3.38 -3.19
CA SER A 75 9.59 4.74 -3.73
C SER A 75 10.04 5.74 -2.67
N TYR A 76 9.56 5.62 -1.43
CA TYR A 76 9.91 6.52 -0.34
C TYR A 76 11.36 6.33 0.13
N LEU A 77 11.88 5.10 0.08
CA LEU A 77 13.23 4.76 0.57
C LEU A 77 14.31 4.77 -0.52
N ASP A 78 13.96 4.57 -1.80
CA ASP A 78 14.91 4.58 -2.91
C ASP A 78 15.58 5.95 -3.07
N LEU A 79 14.81 7.04 -2.90
CA LEU A 79 15.34 8.39 -3.05
C LEU A 79 16.36 8.77 -1.95
N PRO A 80 16.07 8.65 -0.64
CA PRO A 80 17.06 8.87 0.42
C PRO A 80 18.30 7.97 0.27
N TYR A 81 18.11 6.71 -0.15
CA TYR A 81 19.22 5.79 -0.36
C TYR A 81 20.20 6.29 -1.44
N ARG A 82 19.69 6.77 -2.57
CA ARG A 82 20.51 7.35 -3.65
C ARG A 82 21.22 8.63 -3.22
N ILE A 83 20.54 9.50 -2.47
CA ILE A 83 21.13 10.73 -1.92
C ILE A 83 22.30 10.41 -0.98
N ASN A 84 22.14 9.37 -0.15
CA ASN A 84 23.20 8.90 0.74
C ASN A 84 24.38 8.33 -0.05
N GLN A 85 24.14 7.56 -1.12
CA GLN A 85 25.23 7.08 -1.99
C GLN A 85 25.98 8.23 -2.66
N LEU A 86 25.27 9.26 -3.13
CA LEU A 86 25.87 10.46 -3.72
C LEU A 86 26.73 11.21 -2.70
N SER A 87 26.20 11.40 -1.49
CA SER A 87 26.92 12.08 -0.40
C SER A 87 28.14 11.28 0.07
N ALA A 88 28.02 9.95 0.19
CA ALA A 88 29.14 9.08 0.50
C ALA A 88 30.23 9.13 -0.58
N GLY A 89 29.84 9.09 -1.85
CA GLY A 89 30.79 9.23 -2.96
C GLY A 89 31.50 10.59 -2.97
N ALA A 90 30.81 11.67 -2.63
CA ALA A 90 31.43 13.00 -2.49
C ALA A 90 32.45 13.05 -1.34
N VAL A 91 32.18 12.37 -0.23
CA VAL A 91 33.13 12.22 0.88
C VAL A 91 34.35 11.39 0.45
N GLU A 92 34.12 10.22 -0.16
CA GLU A 92 35.20 9.33 -0.62
C GLU A 92 36.13 9.98 -1.65
N GLN A 93 35.57 10.84 -2.51
CA GLN A 93 36.32 11.59 -3.53
C GLN A 93 36.99 12.86 -2.98
N GLY A 94 36.76 13.19 -1.71
CA GLY A 94 37.33 14.39 -1.06
C GLY A 94 36.64 15.71 -1.44
N TYR A 95 35.50 15.66 -2.14
CA TYR A 95 34.70 16.85 -2.46
C TYR A 95 33.89 17.36 -1.26
N PHE A 96 33.69 16.52 -0.24
CA PHE A 96 32.98 16.87 0.99
C PHE A 96 33.77 16.42 2.22
N GLN A 97 34.06 17.32 3.16
CA GLN A 97 34.96 17.07 4.28
C GLN A 97 34.20 17.03 5.60
N LEU A 98 34.10 15.83 6.19
CA LEU A 98 33.31 15.59 7.41
C LEU A 98 33.83 16.29 8.67
N ASN A 99 35.07 16.79 8.67
CA ASN A 99 35.61 17.56 9.79
C ASN A 99 34.97 18.98 9.90
N PHE A 100 34.28 19.42 8.84
CA PHE A 100 33.66 20.74 8.73
C PHE A 100 34.60 21.89 9.16
N ALA A 101 35.89 21.73 8.87
CA ALA A 101 36.94 22.69 9.12
C ALA A 101 37.40 23.31 7.79
N GLY A 102 37.38 24.63 7.68
CA GLY A 102 37.73 25.35 6.45
C GLY A 102 36.52 25.95 5.74
N ASP A 103 36.36 25.72 4.43
CA ASP A 103 35.29 26.33 3.61
C ASP A 103 33.93 25.69 3.87
N ILE A 104 33.33 26.04 5.01
CA ILE A 104 32.02 25.59 5.41
C ILE A 104 30.91 26.06 4.47
N ASP A 105 31.10 27.21 3.83
CA ASP A 105 30.13 27.78 2.90
C ASP A 105 29.99 26.90 1.66
N SER A 106 31.09 26.34 1.14
CA SER A 106 31.05 25.39 0.02
C SER A 106 30.28 24.12 0.37
N GLN A 107 30.49 23.57 1.56
CA GLN A 107 29.80 22.37 2.04
C GLN A 107 28.32 22.65 2.30
N THR A 108 28.01 23.81 2.87
CA THR A 108 26.64 24.28 3.07
C THR A 108 25.92 24.47 1.73
N ARG A 109 26.58 25.08 0.73
CA ARG A 109 26.04 25.21 -0.63
C ARG A 109 25.81 23.86 -1.27
N PHE A 110 26.72 22.90 -1.12
CA PHE A 110 26.57 21.54 -1.65
C PHE A 110 25.32 20.86 -1.08
N LEU A 111 25.14 20.87 0.26
CA LEU A 111 23.94 20.30 0.89
C LEU A 111 22.66 21.06 0.50
N THR A 112 22.75 22.38 0.36
CA THR A 112 21.61 23.21 -0.07
C THR A 112 21.20 22.91 -1.51
N GLN A 113 22.16 22.69 -2.41
CA GLN A 113 21.87 22.30 -3.79
C GLN A 113 21.20 20.93 -3.84
N GLN A 114 21.64 19.97 -3.02
CA GLN A 114 20.94 18.69 -2.88
C GLN A 114 19.50 18.88 -2.36
N MET A 115 19.30 19.71 -1.33
CA MET A 115 17.96 20.04 -0.80
C MET A 115 17.05 20.70 -1.84
N ARG A 116 17.60 21.49 -2.78
CA ARG A 116 16.86 22.08 -3.90
C ARG A 116 16.55 21.06 -4.99
N ALA A 117 17.48 20.15 -5.28
CA ALA A 117 17.31 19.09 -6.28
C ALA A 117 16.31 18.01 -5.85
N PHE A 118 16.19 17.80 -4.53
CA PHE A 118 15.32 16.80 -3.91
C PHE A 118 14.30 17.47 -2.99
N PRO A 119 13.28 18.15 -3.56
CA PRO A 119 12.29 18.90 -2.80
C PRO A 119 11.38 18.01 -1.94
N GLU A 120 11.52 16.68 -1.96
CA GLU A 120 10.84 15.76 -1.06
C GLU A 120 11.52 15.69 0.32
N MET A 121 12.82 15.97 0.41
CA MET A 121 13.60 15.79 1.65
C MET A 121 13.34 16.89 2.67
N SER A 122 13.19 16.54 3.95
CA SER A 122 13.08 17.52 5.03
C SER A 122 14.45 17.99 5.52
N TRP A 123 15.45 17.13 5.46
CA TRP A 123 16.79 17.39 5.99
C TRP A 123 17.82 16.50 5.28
N ILE A 124 18.95 17.08 4.89
CA ILE A 124 20.16 16.34 4.50
C ILE A 124 21.29 16.79 5.42
N TYR A 125 22.05 15.84 5.96
CA TYR A 125 23.14 16.12 6.88
C TYR A 125 24.27 15.11 6.79
N CYS A 126 25.43 15.50 7.29
CA CYS A 126 26.61 14.67 7.43
C CYS A 126 27.23 14.91 8.81
N GLY A 127 27.86 13.88 9.37
CA GLY A 127 28.49 13.96 10.68
C GLY A 127 29.78 13.15 10.74
N ASP A 128 30.72 13.66 11.52
CA ASP A 128 31.95 12.98 11.89
C ASP A 128 31.88 12.57 13.36
N THR A 129 31.82 11.26 13.59
CA THR A 129 31.77 10.69 14.93
C THR A 129 33.09 10.87 15.69
N ALA A 130 34.23 10.94 15.00
CA ALA A 130 35.53 11.08 15.64
C ALA A 130 35.73 12.47 16.24
N ASN A 131 35.28 13.50 15.53
CA ASN A 131 35.44 14.90 15.94
C ASN A 131 34.16 15.52 16.53
N SER A 132 33.09 14.73 16.69
CA SER A 132 31.76 15.24 17.12
C SER A 132 31.29 16.43 16.27
N ALA A 133 31.61 16.39 14.98
CA ALA A 133 31.32 17.45 14.04
C ALA A 133 30.09 17.09 13.20
N PHE A 134 29.31 18.08 12.81
CA PHE A 134 28.06 17.89 12.07
C PHE A 134 27.76 19.12 11.21
N LEU A 135 27.23 18.88 10.02
CA LEU A 135 26.65 19.90 9.17
C LEU A 135 25.38 19.35 8.52
N GLY A 136 24.29 20.10 8.57
CA GLY A 136 23.04 19.75 7.93
C GLY A 136 22.28 20.96 7.42
N VAL A 137 21.46 20.74 6.39
CA VAL A 137 20.56 21.73 5.81
C VAL A 137 19.14 21.17 5.85
N GLU A 138 18.28 21.82 6.60
CA GLU A 138 16.86 21.47 6.73
C GLU A 138 15.98 22.47 5.98
N LYS A 139 14.77 22.05 5.61
CA LYS A 139 13.74 22.98 5.17
C LYS A 139 13.32 23.87 6.33
N ALA A 140 13.25 25.18 6.08
CA ALA A 140 12.64 26.11 7.02
C ALA A 140 11.10 25.98 6.99
N GLU A 141 10.44 26.55 8.01
CA GLU A 141 8.98 26.69 8.02
C GLU A 141 8.48 27.55 6.85
N THR A 142 9.30 28.52 6.41
CA THR A 142 8.99 29.37 5.26
C THR A 142 9.27 28.62 3.95
N PRO A 143 8.29 28.48 3.05
CA PRO A 143 8.49 27.76 1.78
C PRO A 143 9.66 28.31 0.97
N GLY A 144 10.55 27.42 0.53
CA GLY A 144 11.70 27.78 -0.31
C GLY A 144 12.91 28.34 0.45
N GLN A 145 12.84 28.43 1.78
CA GLN A 145 13.97 28.76 2.65
C GLN A 145 14.53 27.51 3.32
N PHE A 146 15.80 27.60 3.73
CA PHE A 146 16.52 26.52 4.40
C PHE A 146 17.14 27.05 5.69
N ASN A 147 17.27 26.19 6.69
CA ASN A 147 18.11 26.45 7.85
C ASN A 147 19.35 25.56 7.79
N VAL A 148 20.44 26.05 8.36
CA VAL A 148 21.68 25.29 8.54
C VAL A 148 21.82 24.96 10.01
N ALA A 149 22.20 23.72 10.26
CA ALA A 149 22.56 23.22 11.56
C ALA A 149 24.04 22.80 11.52
N ILE A 150 24.88 23.37 12.39
CA ILE A 150 26.31 23.09 12.40
C ILE A 150 26.83 22.85 13.83
N THR A 151 27.73 21.88 13.93
CA THR A 151 28.53 21.58 15.11
C THR A 151 29.97 21.39 14.66
N ASN A 152 30.90 22.26 15.06
CA ASN A 152 32.32 22.12 14.74
C ASN A 152 33.20 22.79 15.82
N ALA A 153 34.51 22.88 15.58
CA ALA A 153 35.44 23.56 16.48
C ALA A 153 35.09 25.05 16.70
N GLU A 154 34.58 25.74 15.67
CA GLU A 154 34.19 27.17 15.75
C GLU A 154 32.98 27.37 16.65
N THR A 155 32.03 26.43 16.66
CA THR A 155 30.88 26.46 17.57
C THR A 155 31.18 25.89 18.96
N ASN A 156 32.44 25.58 19.28
CA ASN A 156 32.84 24.85 20.49
C ASN A 156 32.06 23.53 20.65
N TYR A 157 31.82 22.83 19.54
CA TYR A 157 31.06 21.58 19.49
C TYR A 157 29.64 21.70 20.06
N LYS A 158 29.06 22.90 20.04
CA LYS A 158 27.63 23.12 20.31
C LYS A 158 26.88 23.26 19.00
N SER A 159 25.74 22.60 18.88
CA SER A 159 24.89 22.75 17.70
C SER A 159 24.28 24.14 17.65
N THR A 160 24.55 24.86 16.56
CA THR A 160 23.95 26.15 16.27
C THR A 160 23.07 26.03 15.03
N PHE A 161 21.97 26.77 15.03
CA PHE A 161 21.00 26.80 13.93
C PHE A 161 20.86 28.24 13.43
N TYR A 162 20.93 28.44 12.12
CA TYR A 162 20.72 29.74 11.52
C TYR A 162 19.99 29.60 10.18
N ALA A 163 19.18 30.62 9.84
CA ALA A 163 18.52 30.67 8.55
C ALA A 163 19.55 30.93 7.44
N LEU A 164 19.43 30.20 6.34
CA LEU A 164 20.23 30.42 5.15
C LEU A 164 19.64 31.60 4.38
N ASP A 165 20.26 32.78 4.47
CA ASP A 165 19.80 33.95 3.71
C ASP A 165 19.93 33.67 2.20
N SER A 166 18.83 33.91 1.48
CA SER A 166 18.70 33.87 0.02
C SER A 166 19.82 34.55 -0.78
N ARG A 167 20.60 35.45 -0.16
CA ARG A 167 21.74 36.16 -0.77
C ARG A 167 23.09 35.44 -0.68
N ALA A 168 23.24 34.42 0.17
CA ALA A 168 24.51 33.70 0.38
C ALA A 168 24.81 32.63 -0.69
N ILE A 169 24.01 32.57 -1.76
CA ILE A 169 23.97 31.46 -2.72
C ILE A 169 23.93 31.98 -4.19
N ALA A 170 24.26 33.26 -4.41
CA ALA A 170 24.46 33.81 -5.75
C ALA A 170 25.91 33.68 -6.19
#